data_AF-A0A9X1LJW1-F1
#
_entry.id   AF-A0A9X1LJW1-F1
#
_cell.length_a   1.000
_cell.length_b   1.000
_cell.length_c   1.000
_cell.angle_alpha   90.00
_cell.angle_beta   90.00
_cell.angle_gamma   90.00
#
_symmetry.space_group_name_H-M   'P 1'
#
loop_
_entity.id
_entity.type
_entity.pdbx_description
1 polymer ?
#
loop_
_entity_poly.entity_id
_entity_poly.type
_entity_poly.pdbx_seq_one_letter_code
_entity_poly.pdbx_strand_id
1 'polypeptide(L)'
;MGYTKRGMIFPVSSAILERIDEYQDTLEHYSSPRVDLIDWKATPDHNVEILNDTIDIYRYYDLTKQAEFLYDCVEDTIEKIIPAELDYLEKYDRMTQFINEYTSLPDTKVDLLIKFLDQNGGKLSKKKKEKHFEELGDQEINILEENFEEIFMNE
;
A
#
# COMPACT_ATOMS: atom_id res chain seq x y z
N MET A 1 10.73 23.60 8.59
CA MET A 1 10.08 22.37 9.11
C MET A 1 8.59 22.60 9.15
N GLY A 2 7.88 22.19 8.11
CA GLY A 2 6.45 22.45 7.96
C GLY A 2 5.95 21.92 6.63
N TYR A 3 6.25 20.65 6.35
CA TYR A 3 5.83 20.01 5.10
C TYR A 3 4.50 19.24 5.25
N THR A 4 4.03 19.01 6.49
CA THR A 4 2.75 18.32 6.75
C THR A 4 2.00 18.97 7.91
N LYS A 5 0.66 18.92 7.85
CA LYS A 5 -0.21 19.34 8.96
C LYS A 5 -0.01 18.36 10.12
N ARG A 6 0.17 18.86 11.34
CA ARG A 6 0.35 18.02 12.53
C ARG A 6 -0.84 17.05 12.66
N GLY A 7 -0.57 15.74 12.65
CA GLY A 7 -1.58 14.68 12.72
C GLY A 7 -1.97 14.06 11.37
N MET A 8 -1.47 14.57 10.24
CA MET A 8 -1.65 13.94 8.93
C MET A 8 -0.71 12.72 8.81
N ILE A 9 -1.27 11.57 8.44
CA ILE A 9 -0.50 10.39 8.06
C ILE A 9 -0.02 10.61 6.63
N PHE A 10 1.28 10.47 6.41
CA PHE A 10 1.89 10.60 5.08
C PHE A 10 2.43 9.23 4.67
N PRO A 11 1.88 8.58 3.63
CA PRO A 11 2.03 7.14 3.40
C PRO A 11 3.34 6.76 2.68
N VAL A 12 4.49 7.19 3.19
CA VAL A 12 5.81 6.84 2.62
C VAL A 12 6.04 5.33 2.59
N SER A 13 5.47 4.60 3.55
CA SER A 13 5.58 3.14 3.61
C SER A 13 5.04 2.44 2.37
N SER A 14 4.05 3.03 1.68
CA SER A 14 3.51 2.48 0.44
C SER A 14 4.54 2.60 -0.69
N ALA A 15 5.19 3.77 -0.83
CA ALA A 15 6.27 3.97 -1.79
C ALA A 15 7.47 3.04 -1.53
N ILE A 16 7.83 2.84 -0.27
CA ILE A 16 8.90 1.91 0.12
C ILE A 16 8.52 0.47 -0.23
N LEU A 17 7.26 0.07 -0.01
CA LEU A 17 6.79 -1.29 -0.28
C LEU A 17 6.82 -1.61 -1.78
N GLU A 18 6.50 -0.65 -2.64
CA GLU A 18 6.60 -0.80 -4.10
C GLU A 18 8.04 -0.95 -4.57
N ARG A 19 9.00 -0.39 -3.83
CA ARG A 19 10.45 -0.38 -4.14
C ARG A 19 11.26 -1.12 -3.08
N ILE A 20 10.74 -2.26 -2.62
CA ILE A 20 11.30 -2.97 -1.45
C ILE A 20 12.74 -3.46 -1.68
N ASP A 21 13.06 -3.85 -2.91
CA ASP A 21 14.41 -4.29 -3.28
C ASP A 21 15.41 -3.12 -3.22
N GLU A 22 15.04 -1.95 -3.74
CA GLU A 22 15.87 -0.74 -3.66
C GLU A 22 16.05 -0.25 -2.23
N TYR A 23 15.00 -0.39 -1.41
CA TYR A 23 15.08 -0.11 0.03
C TYR A 23 16.09 -1.02 0.71
N GLN A 24 16.06 -2.32 0.42
CA GLN A 24 17.03 -3.28 0.93
C GLN A 24 18.45 -2.93 0.50
N ASP A 25 18.67 -2.68 -0.80
CA ASP A 25 19.97 -2.28 -1.35
C ASP A 25 20.51 -1.01 -0.68
N THR A 26 19.63 -0.04 -0.41
CA THR A 26 19.98 1.21 0.25
C THR A 26 20.42 1.00 1.70
N LEU A 27 19.77 0.07 2.42
CA LEU A 27 20.20 -0.30 3.77
C LEU A 27 21.52 -1.09 3.76
N GLU A 28 21.63 -2.06 2.83
CA GLU A 28 22.81 -2.91 2.68
C GLU A 28 24.06 -2.14 2.25
N HIS A 29 23.88 -1.05 1.49
CA HIS A 29 25.00 -0.16 1.13
C HIS A 29 25.79 0.29 2.36
N TYR A 30 25.09 0.53 3.47
CA TYR A 30 25.70 0.90 4.72
C TYR A 30 26.05 -0.31 5.59
N SER A 31 25.16 -1.28 5.77
CA SER A 31 25.39 -2.37 6.73
C SER A 31 26.43 -3.39 6.24
N SER A 32 26.40 -3.80 4.98
CA SER A 32 27.19 -4.94 4.46
C SER A 32 28.71 -4.76 4.64
N PRO A 33 29.35 -3.62 4.31
CA PRO A 33 30.79 -3.44 4.51
C PRO A 33 31.26 -3.50 5.97
N ARG A 34 30.34 -3.35 6.93
CA ARG A 34 30.64 -3.29 8.37
C ARG A 34 30.57 -4.64 9.03
N VAL A 35 29.86 -5.60 8.43
CA VAL A 35 29.79 -6.98 8.94
C VAL A 35 31.19 -7.61 8.99
N ASP A 36 32.06 -7.29 8.04
CA ASP A 36 33.44 -7.78 8.01
C ASP A 36 34.36 -7.10 9.04
N LEU A 37 33.90 -6.01 9.67
CA LEU A 37 34.66 -5.22 10.65
C LEU A 37 34.24 -5.53 12.10
N ILE A 38 33.23 -6.37 12.30
CA ILE A 38 32.73 -6.75 13.61
C ILE A 38 33.16 -8.17 13.95
N ASP A 39 33.79 -8.33 15.12
CA ASP A 39 34.00 -9.65 15.71
C ASP A 39 32.76 -9.98 16.54
N TRP A 40 32.07 -11.08 16.21
CA TRP A 40 30.83 -11.43 16.91
C TRP A 40 30.72 -12.93 17.18
N LYS A 41 29.92 -13.27 18.18
CA LYS A 41 29.50 -14.66 18.47
C LYS A 41 28.00 -14.73 18.75
N ALA A 42 27.39 -15.85 18.38
CA ALA A 42 26.00 -16.13 18.73
C ALA A 42 25.89 -16.45 20.24
N THR A 43 24.86 -15.90 20.87
CA THR A 43 24.53 -16.19 22.28
C THR A 43 23.53 -17.35 22.38
N PRO A 44 23.38 -17.99 23.56
CA PRO A 44 22.43 -19.10 23.75
C PRO A 44 20.96 -18.74 23.50
N ASP A 45 20.60 -17.46 23.55
CA ASP A 45 19.27 -16.90 23.28
C ASP A 45 19.06 -16.47 21.81
N HIS A 46 19.94 -16.88 20.90
CA HIS A 46 19.90 -16.51 19.47
C HIS A 46 20.09 -15.01 19.22
N ASN A 47 20.88 -14.35 20.06
CA ASN A 47 21.29 -12.96 19.89
C ASN A 47 22.77 -12.90 19.46
N VAL A 48 23.29 -11.68 19.29
CA VAL A 48 24.66 -11.40 18.84
C VAL A 48 25.42 -10.65 19.93
N GLU A 49 26.57 -11.18 20.35
CA GLU A 49 27.53 -10.50 21.23
C GLU A 49 28.71 -9.99 20.40
N ILE A 50 28.96 -8.68 20.45
CA ILE A 50 30.10 -8.02 19.77
C ILE A 50 31.33 -8.07 20.68
N LEU A 51 32.46 -8.52 20.14
CA LEU A 51 33.69 -8.82 20.87
C LEU A 51 34.75 -7.71 20.75
N ASN A 52 34.60 -6.79 19.80
CA ASN A 52 35.51 -5.66 19.56
C ASN A 52 34.82 -4.29 19.75
N ASP A 53 35.62 -3.23 19.90
CA ASP A 53 35.09 -1.86 19.92
C ASP A 53 34.71 -1.42 18.51
N THR A 54 33.43 -1.09 18.32
CA THR A 54 32.85 -0.78 17.00
C THR A 54 32.22 0.60 16.95
N ILE A 55 32.34 1.40 18.02
CA ILE A 55 31.61 2.67 18.15
C ILE A 55 31.90 3.64 17.00
N ASP A 56 33.15 3.69 16.53
CA ASP A 56 33.56 4.60 15.46
C ASP A 56 32.95 4.22 14.11
N ILE A 57 32.56 2.95 13.93
CA ILE A 57 31.90 2.43 12.71
C ILE A 57 30.47 2.97 12.58
N TYR A 58 29.81 3.27 13.71
CA TYR A 58 28.42 3.72 13.78
C TYR A 58 28.25 5.21 14.15
N ARG A 59 29.28 5.84 14.71
CA ARG A 59 29.18 7.23 15.20
C ARG A 59 29.15 8.26 14.07
N TYR A 60 29.92 8.02 13.00
CA TYR A 60 30.12 8.98 11.91
C TYR A 60 29.70 8.39 10.58
N TYR A 61 28.41 8.12 10.47
CA TYR A 61 27.87 7.45 9.31
C TYR A 61 27.32 8.42 8.28
N ASP A 62 27.71 8.18 7.04
CA ASP A 62 27.15 8.85 5.87
C ASP A 62 25.83 8.16 5.50
N LEU A 63 24.74 8.90 5.64
CA LEU A 63 23.38 8.48 5.31
C LEU A 63 22.86 9.12 4.02
N THR A 64 23.72 9.71 3.18
CA THR A 64 23.26 10.43 2.00
C THR A 64 22.35 9.58 1.12
N LYS A 65 22.71 8.31 0.87
CA LYS A 65 21.86 7.41 0.05
C LYS A 65 20.50 7.12 0.68
N GLN A 66 20.45 6.88 1.99
CA GLN A 66 19.21 6.63 2.72
C GLN A 66 18.32 7.87 2.72
N ALA A 67 18.92 9.05 2.84
CA ALA A 67 18.21 10.32 2.76
C ALA A 67 17.66 10.56 1.35
N GLU A 68 18.48 10.38 0.31
CA GLU A 68 18.07 10.50 -1.10
C GLU A 68 16.91 9.56 -1.43
N PHE A 69 17.04 8.26 -1.09
CA PHE A 69 15.96 7.30 -1.28
C PHE A 69 14.66 7.71 -0.59
N LEU A 70 14.76 8.21 0.66
CA LEU A 70 13.58 8.68 1.38
C LEU A 70 12.93 9.89 0.71
N TYR A 71 13.73 10.81 0.15
CA TYR A 71 13.21 11.95 -0.62
C TYR A 71 12.52 11.50 -1.90
N ASP A 72 13.08 10.52 -2.61
CA ASP A 72 12.43 9.93 -3.79
C ASP A 72 11.10 9.28 -3.42
N CYS A 73 11.03 8.53 -2.30
CA CYS A 73 9.77 7.98 -1.81
C CYS A 73 8.75 9.08 -1.45
N VAL A 74 9.20 10.22 -0.93
CA VAL A 74 8.33 11.36 -0.63
C VAL A 74 7.78 11.97 -1.92
N GLU A 75 8.61 12.13 -2.94
CA GLU A 75 8.21 12.60 -4.28
C GLU A 75 7.18 11.66 -4.90
N ASP A 76 7.47 10.35 -4.96
CA ASP A 76 6.54 9.32 -5.44
C ASP A 76 5.20 9.37 -4.68
N THR A 77 5.25 9.59 -3.36
CA THR A 77 4.04 9.68 -2.54
C THR A 77 3.18 10.88 -2.92
N ILE A 78 3.80 12.04 -3.19
CA ILE A 78 3.10 13.28 -3.55
C ILE A 78 2.56 13.21 -4.97
N GLU A 79 3.35 12.70 -5.91
CA GLU A 79 3.03 12.77 -7.33
C GLU A 79 2.14 11.62 -7.82
N LYS A 80 2.19 10.46 -7.16
CA LYS A 80 1.52 9.24 -7.63
C LYS A 80 0.56 8.67 -6.60
N ILE A 81 1.05 8.37 -5.40
CA ILE A 81 0.27 7.60 -4.41
C ILE A 81 -0.92 8.39 -3.91
N ILE A 82 -0.71 9.62 -3.42
CA ILE A 82 -1.81 10.44 -2.90
C ILE A 82 -2.84 10.76 -4.02
N PRO A 83 -2.44 11.19 -5.24
CA PRO A 83 -3.39 11.38 -6.33
C PRO A 83 -4.19 10.13 -6.69
N ALA A 84 -3.53 8.97 -6.78
CA ALA A 84 -4.20 7.71 -7.08
C ALA A 84 -5.17 7.28 -5.96
N GLU A 85 -4.79 7.49 -4.70
CA GLU A 85 -5.66 7.21 -3.56
C GLU A 85 -6.90 8.13 -3.55
N LEU A 86 -6.73 9.43 -3.84
CA LEU A 86 -7.84 10.37 -3.95
C LEU A 86 -8.79 10.03 -5.09
N ASP A 87 -8.25 9.70 -6.27
CA ASP A 87 -9.04 9.25 -7.43
C ASP A 87 -9.84 7.98 -7.10
N TYR A 88 -9.20 7.00 -6.48
CA TYR A 88 -9.87 5.77 -6.04
C TYR A 88 -10.99 6.07 -5.03
N LEU A 89 -10.76 6.94 -4.04
CA LEU A 89 -11.78 7.32 -3.06
C LEU A 89 -12.98 8.00 -3.71
N GLU A 90 -12.76 8.90 -4.67
CA GLU A 90 -13.85 9.54 -5.41
C GLU A 90 -14.68 8.52 -6.21
N LYS A 91 -14.02 7.61 -6.92
CA LYS A 91 -14.67 6.52 -7.68
C LYS A 91 -15.44 5.57 -6.75
N TYR A 92 -14.86 5.26 -5.59
CA TYR A 92 -15.48 4.44 -4.56
C TYR A 92 -16.77 5.07 -4.02
N ASP A 93 -16.74 6.37 -3.70
CA ASP A 93 -17.90 7.11 -3.22
C ASP A 93 -19.02 7.16 -4.27
N ARG A 94 -18.68 7.42 -5.54
CA ARG A 94 -19.63 7.40 -6.67
C ARG A 94 -20.30 6.04 -6.83
N MET A 95 -19.51 4.96 -6.79
CA MET A 95 -20.05 3.60 -6.92
C MET A 95 -20.91 3.21 -5.71
N THR A 96 -20.49 3.59 -4.50
CA THR A 96 -21.26 3.37 -3.27
C THR A 96 -22.62 4.06 -3.34
N GLN A 97 -22.65 5.32 -3.80
CA GLN A 97 -23.91 6.04 -4.00
C GLN A 97 -24.81 5.34 -5.01
N PHE A 98 -24.26 4.92 -6.16
CA PHE A 98 -25.02 4.23 -7.20
C PHE A 98 -25.62 2.91 -6.69
N ILE A 99 -24.83 2.09 -5.98
CA ILE A 99 -25.30 0.83 -5.40
C ILE A 99 -26.44 1.08 -4.41
N ASN A 100 -26.31 2.10 -3.55
CA ASN A 100 -27.33 2.44 -2.55
C ASN A 100 -28.63 3.00 -3.16
N GLU A 101 -28.55 3.67 -4.31
CA GLU A 101 -29.72 4.14 -5.04
C GLU A 101 -30.44 3.01 -5.79
N TYR A 102 -29.68 2.05 -6.31
CA TYR A 102 -30.20 0.96 -7.14
C TYR A 102 -30.59 -0.30 -6.35
N THR A 103 -30.01 -0.50 -5.17
CA THR A 103 -30.19 -1.72 -4.37
C THR A 103 -30.41 -1.42 -2.88
N SER A 104 -31.09 -2.33 -2.19
CA SER A 104 -31.36 -2.21 -0.74
C SER A 104 -30.30 -2.95 0.11
N LEU A 105 -29.05 -2.99 -0.36
CA LEU A 105 -27.97 -3.75 0.29
C LEU A 105 -27.53 -3.07 1.60
N PRO A 106 -27.15 -3.84 2.63
CA PRO A 106 -26.42 -3.30 3.77
C PRO A 106 -25.02 -2.79 3.36
N ASP A 107 -24.52 -1.72 3.97
CA ASP A 107 -23.21 -1.11 3.67
C ASP A 107 -22.07 -2.14 3.56
N THR A 108 -22.01 -3.09 4.48
CA THR A 108 -20.99 -4.17 4.46
C THR A 108 -20.99 -5.02 3.18
N LYS A 109 -22.16 -5.20 2.53
CA LYS A 109 -22.27 -5.90 1.26
C LYS A 109 -21.90 -5.00 0.08
N VAL A 110 -22.18 -3.70 0.17
CA VAL A 110 -21.77 -2.70 -0.82
C VAL A 110 -20.24 -2.66 -0.90
N ASP A 111 -19.56 -2.52 0.23
CA ASP A 111 -18.10 -2.53 0.30
C ASP A 111 -17.51 -3.83 -0.28
N LEU A 112 -18.15 -4.97 0.05
CA LEU A 112 -17.71 -6.28 -0.45
C LEU A 112 -17.92 -6.41 -1.97
N LEU A 113 -19.00 -5.84 -2.50
CA LEU A 113 -19.30 -5.85 -3.92
C LEU A 113 -18.24 -5.07 -4.70
N ILE A 114 -17.98 -3.82 -4.30
CA ILE A 114 -16.97 -2.96 -4.93
C ILE A 114 -15.61 -3.65 -4.91
N LYS A 115 -15.20 -4.21 -3.76
CA LYS A 115 -13.94 -4.96 -3.63
C LYS A 115 -13.86 -6.16 -4.57
N PHE A 116 -14.96 -6.87 -4.79
CA PHE A 116 -14.95 -8.02 -5.70
C PHE A 116 -14.94 -7.63 -7.17
N LEU A 117 -15.59 -6.52 -7.53
CA LEU A 117 -15.55 -5.98 -8.88
C LEU A 117 -14.13 -5.49 -9.19
N ASP A 118 -13.52 -4.73 -8.29
CA ASP A 118 -12.15 -4.23 -8.41
C ASP A 118 -11.13 -5.37 -8.61
N GLN A 119 -11.17 -6.40 -7.75
CA GLN A 119 -10.28 -7.57 -7.86
C GLN A 119 -10.41 -8.37 -9.16
N ASN A 120 -11.58 -8.33 -9.80
CA ASN A 120 -11.90 -9.15 -10.96
C ASN A 120 -12.02 -8.32 -12.25
N GLY A 121 -11.57 -7.06 -12.26
CA GLY A 121 -11.63 -6.19 -13.44
C GLY A 121 -13.06 -5.87 -13.88
N GLY A 122 -13.93 -5.56 -12.91
CA GLY A 122 -15.32 -5.15 -13.15
C GLY A 122 -16.34 -6.29 -13.25
N LYS A 123 -15.96 -7.54 -12.96
CA LYS A 123 -16.87 -8.70 -13.10
C LYS A 123 -17.05 -9.53 -11.85
N LEU A 124 -18.29 -9.83 -11.51
CA LEU A 124 -18.63 -10.67 -10.38
C LEU A 124 -18.64 -12.15 -10.79
N SER A 125 -17.78 -12.96 -10.15
CA SER A 125 -17.77 -14.40 -10.43
C SER A 125 -19.06 -15.08 -9.97
N LYS A 126 -19.55 -16.09 -10.70
CA LYS A 126 -20.76 -16.87 -10.37
C LYS A 126 -20.76 -17.39 -8.92
N LYS A 127 -19.62 -17.89 -8.43
CA LYS A 127 -19.48 -18.38 -7.05
C LYS A 127 -19.63 -17.26 -6.00
N LYS A 128 -19.06 -16.08 -6.26
CA LYS A 128 -19.17 -14.92 -5.35
C LYS A 128 -20.62 -14.38 -5.34
N LYS A 129 -21.26 -14.35 -6.50
CA LYS A 129 -22.68 -14.02 -6.66
C LYS A 129 -23.57 -14.95 -5.83
N GLU A 130 -23.48 -16.26 -6.07
CA GLU A 130 -24.28 -17.27 -5.35
C GLU A 130 -23.99 -17.31 -3.85
N LYS A 131 -22.78 -16.95 -3.41
CA LYS A 131 -22.44 -17.02 -1.98
C LYS A 131 -22.81 -15.77 -1.18
N HIS A 132 -22.70 -14.59 -1.79
CA HIS A 132 -22.78 -13.31 -1.08
C HIS A 132 -23.94 -12.41 -1.54
N PHE A 133 -24.45 -12.62 -2.76
CA PHE A 133 -25.40 -11.74 -3.44
C PHE A 133 -26.58 -12.50 -4.09
N GLU A 134 -27.08 -13.55 -3.44
CA GLU A 134 -28.26 -14.30 -3.94
C GLU A 134 -29.51 -13.43 -4.10
N GLU A 135 -29.59 -12.32 -3.37
CA GLU A 135 -30.69 -11.35 -3.41
C GLU A 135 -30.66 -10.42 -4.63
N LEU A 136 -29.54 -10.38 -5.38
CA LEU A 136 -29.41 -9.57 -6.59
C LEU A 136 -29.75 -10.39 -7.84
N GLY A 137 -30.64 -9.86 -8.67
CA GLY A 137 -30.98 -10.41 -9.98
C GLY A 137 -29.83 -10.32 -10.99
N ASP A 138 -29.89 -11.13 -12.04
CA ASP A 138 -28.94 -11.06 -13.17
C ASP A 138 -28.92 -9.67 -13.84
N GLN A 139 -30.08 -9.00 -13.93
CA GLN A 139 -30.19 -7.67 -14.54
C GLN A 139 -29.53 -6.59 -13.68
N GLU A 140 -29.72 -6.65 -12.35
CA GLU A 140 -29.13 -5.68 -11.43
C GLU A 140 -27.60 -5.79 -11.43
N ILE A 141 -27.07 -7.02 -11.46
CA ILE A 141 -25.63 -7.24 -11.52
C ILE A 141 -25.04 -6.73 -12.83
N ASN A 142 -25.68 -6.96 -13.98
CA ASN A 142 -25.17 -6.42 -15.25
C ASN A 142 -25.09 -4.89 -15.22
N ILE A 143 -26.10 -4.22 -14.66
CA ILE A 143 -26.11 -2.75 -14.54
C ILE A 143 -25.01 -2.26 -13.60
N LEU A 144 -24.77 -2.98 -12.50
CA LEU A 144 -23.70 -2.69 -11.56
C LEU A 144 -22.31 -2.89 -12.20
N GLU A 145 -22.12 -3.94 -12.99
CA GLU A 145 -20.88 -4.20 -13.74
C GLU A 145 -20.63 -3.12 -14.81
N GLU A 146 -21.66 -2.75 -15.59
CA GLU A 146 -21.57 -1.69 -16.60
C GLU A 146 -21.21 -0.33 -15.97
N ASN A 147 -21.88 0.04 -14.87
CA ASN A 147 -21.59 1.30 -14.19
C ASN A 147 -20.21 1.28 -13.50
N PHE A 148 -19.77 0.13 -12.99
CA PHE A 148 -18.41 -0.01 -12.47
C PHE A 148 -17.37 0.19 -13.57
N GLU A 149 -17.55 -0.41 -14.75
CA GLU A 149 -16.67 -0.16 -15.90
C GLU A 149 -16.68 1.33 -16.31
N GLU A 150 -17.83 2.00 -16.27
CA GLU A 150 -17.93 3.43 -16.56
C GLU A 150 -17.15 4.29 -15.55
N ILE A 151 -17.24 3.99 -14.25
CA ILE A 151 -16.61 4.80 -13.20
C ILE A 151 -15.10 4.49 -13.06
N PHE A 152 -14.71 3.21 -13.16
CA PHE A 152 -13.34 2.77 -12.87
C PHE A 152 -12.45 2.62 -14.11
N MET A 153 -13.02 2.41 -15.31
CA MET A 153 -12.24 2.15 -16.54
C MET A 153 -12.32 3.26 -17.59
N ASN A 154 -13.33 4.14 -17.54
CA ASN A 154 -13.49 5.24 -18.49
C ASN A 154 -13.13 6.59 -17.85
N GLU A 155 -11.85 6.82 -17.60
CA GLU A 155 -11.23 8.15 -17.45
C GLU A 155 -9.73 8.10 -17.76
#